data_AF-A0A1S1SZN1-F1
#
_entry.id   AF-A0A1S1SZN1-F1
#
_cell.length_a   1.000
_cell.length_b   1.000
_cell.length_c   1.000
_cell.angle_alpha   90.00
_cell.angle_beta   90.00
_cell.angle_gamma   90.00
#
_symmetry.space_group_name_H-M   'P 1'
#
loop_
_entity.id
_entity.type
_entity.pdbx_description
1 polymer ?
#
loop_
_entity_poly.entity_id
_entity_poly.type
_entity_poly.pdbx_seq_one_letter_code
_entity_poly.pdbx_strand_id
1 'polypeptide(L)'
;MNDSQLKHIYNNLAPTKPNHKGQRIAGRCIGFTRHQPRSILGGIYVFPHIDGKHLYEVNPRNPFELVYMGRVDQPARTMTIFLPGARS
;
A
#
# COMPACT_ATOMS: atom_id res chain seq x y z
N MET A 1 17.89 2.15 5.65
CA MET A 1 17.55 0.72 5.58
C MET A 1 17.66 0.30 4.13
N ASN A 2 18.35 -0.79 3.81
CA ASN A 2 18.48 -1.23 2.41
C ASN A 2 17.26 -2.08 1.98
N ASP A 3 17.08 -2.26 0.67
CA ASP A 3 15.94 -2.98 0.10
C ASP A 3 15.83 -4.43 0.59
N SER A 4 16.96 -5.11 0.83
CA SER A 4 16.99 -6.50 1.32
C SER A 4 16.43 -6.61 2.74
N GLN A 5 16.80 -5.68 3.63
CA GLN A 5 16.25 -5.58 4.98
C GLN A 5 14.74 -5.31 4.95
N LEU A 6 14.29 -4.39 4.09
CA LEU A 6 12.87 -4.08 3.94
C LEU A 6 12.07 -5.31 3.46
N LYS A 7 12.57 -6.04 2.45
CA LYS A 7 11.94 -7.30 2.00
C LYS A 7 11.85 -8.32 3.12
N HIS A 8 12.88 -8.46 3.95
CA HIS A 8 12.85 -9.35 5.09
C HIS A 8 11.79 -8.93 6.11
N ILE A 9 11.69 -7.63 6.42
CA ILE A 9 10.65 -7.10 7.32
C ILE A 9 9.26 -7.39 6.76
N TYR A 10 8.99 -7.07 5.50
CA TYR A 10 7.67 -7.27 4.89
C TYR A 10 7.25 -8.74 4.76
N ASN A 11 8.21 -9.66 4.61
CA ASN A 11 7.92 -11.09 4.58
C ASN A 11 7.62 -11.67 5.98
N ASN A 12 8.12 -11.05 7.05
CA ASN A 12 7.93 -11.52 8.42
C ASN A 12 6.82 -10.77 9.17
N LEU A 13 6.54 -9.51 8.80
CA LEU A 13 5.47 -8.70 9.37
C LEU A 13 4.25 -8.70 8.45
N ALA A 14 3.10 -9.04 9.03
CA ALA A 14 1.82 -8.99 8.38
C ALA A 14 0.96 -7.87 8.98
N PRO A 15 0.58 -6.83 8.23
CA PRO A 15 -0.40 -5.85 8.69
C PRO A 15 -1.75 -6.55 8.88
N THR A 16 -2.59 -6.03 9.77
CA THR A 16 -3.95 -6.54 9.98
C THR A 16 -5.00 -5.51 9.60
N LYS A 17 -6.09 -5.94 8.95
CA LYS A 17 -7.28 -5.11 8.70
C LYS A 17 -8.53 -5.75 9.31
N PRO A 18 -9.50 -4.95 9.79
CA PRO A 18 -10.80 -5.48 10.17
C PRO A 18 -11.58 -5.94 8.92
N ASN A 19 -12.21 -7.11 8.98
CA ASN A 19 -13.17 -7.57 7.97
C ASN A 19 -14.56 -6.98 8.22
N HIS A 20 -15.55 -7.32 7.39
CA HIS A 20 -16.95 -6.87 7.53
C HIS A 20 -17.61 -7.26 8.87
N LYS A 21 -17.05 -8.25 9.58
CA LYS A 21 -17.49 -8.72 10.91
C LYS A 21 -16.65 -8.10 12.05
N GLY A 22 -15.76 -7.15 11.75
CA GLY A 22 -14.84 -6.52 12.72
C GLY A 22 -13.66 -7.40 13.14
N GLN A 23 -13.51 -8.61 12.59
CA GLN A 23 -12.40 -9.51 12.93
C GLN A 23 -11.12 -9.04 12.24
N ARG A 24 -10.01 -9.02 12.97
CA ARG A 24 -8.70 -8.67 12.41
C ARG A 24 -8.15 -9.84 11.60
N ILE A 25 -7.91 -9.60 10.32
CA ILE A 25 -7.31 -10.57 9.40
C ILE A 25 -5.92 -10.09 9.00
N ALA A 26 -4.96 -11.02 8.98
CA ALA A 26 -3.59 -10.74 8.56
C ALA A 26 -3.50 -10.68 7.02
N GLY A 27 -2.74 -9.71 6.53
CA GLY A 27 -2.39 -9.60 5.13
C GLY A 27 -1.23 -10.53 4.78
N ARG A 28 -1.22 -11.05 3.56
CA ARG A 28 -0.11 -11.79 2.98
C ARG A 28 0.68 -10.88 2.05
N CYS A 29 2.00 -10.78 2.24
CA CYS A 29 2.87 -10.08 1.30
C CYS A 29 2.95 -10.87 -0.01
N ILE A 30 2.75 -10.19 -1.14
CA ILE A 30 2.77 -10.80 -2.49
C ILE A 30 3.76 -10.12 -3.44
N GLY A 31 4.44 -9.06 -3.00
CA GLY A 31 5.37 -8.31 -3.83
C GLY A 31 5.81 -7.02 -3.17
N PHE A 32 6.59 -6.24 -3.92
CA PHE A 32 7.17 -4.99 -3.43
C PHE A 32 7.08 -3.91 -4.50
N THR A 33 6.78 -2.69 -4.10
CA THR A 33 6.83 -1.52 -4.99
C THR A 33 7.11 -0.27 -4.17
N ARG A 34 7.57 0.79 -4.83
CA ARG A 34 7.73 2.10 -4.21
C ARG A 34 6.47 2.91 -4.46
N HIS A 35 5.97 3.63 -3.46
CA HIS A 35 4.84 4.53 -3.65
C HIS A 35 5.22 5.68 -4.59
N GLN A 36 6.43 6.20 -4.45
CA GLN A 36 7.03 7.23 -5.31
C GLN A 36 8.45 6.84 -5.73
N PRO A 37 8.99 7.31 -6.87
CA PRO A 37 10.32 6.93 -7.35
C PRO A 37 11.47 7.12 -6.34
N ARG A 38 11.34 8.06 -5.40
CA ARG A 38 12.32 8.35 -4.34
C ARG A 38 11.91 7.88 -2.95
N SER A 39 10.79 7.19 -2.82
CA SER A 39 10.32 6.62 -1.55
C SER A 39 11.09 5.34 -1.20
N ILE A 40 10.96 4.93 0.06
CA ILE A 40 11.43 3.63 0.51
C ILE A 40 10.64 2.50 -0.17
N LEU A 41 11.23 1.31 -0.25
CA LEU A 41 10.52 0.15 -0.76
C LEU A 41 9.32 -0.15 0.15
N GLY A 42 8.13 -0.30 -0.43
CA GLY A 42 6.91 -0.74 0.26
C GLY A 42 6.58 -2.20 -0.05
N GLY A 43 5.85 -2.84 0.87
CA GLY A 43 5.30 -4.17 0.72
C GLY A 43 3.88 -4.14 0.18
N ILE A 44 3.59 -4.98 -0.82
CA ILE A 44 2.25 -5.17 -1.37
C ILE A 44 1.60 -6.33 -0.64
N TYR A 45 0.46 -6.07 -0.01
CA TYR A 45 -0.31 -7.05 0.75
C TYR A 45 -1.69 -7.29 0.15
N VAL A 46 -2.13 -8.55 0.20
CA VAL A 46 -3.52 -8.96 -0.04
C VAL A 46 -4.10 -9.51 1.24
N PHE A 47 -5.39 -9.32 1.44
CA PHE A 47 -6.09 -9.74 2.64
C PHE A 47 -7.24 -10.68 2.25
N PRO A 48 -7.45 -11.78 2.98
CA PRO A 48 -8.61 -12.63 2.74
C PRO A 48 -9.91 -11.83 2.81
N HIS A 49 -10.79 -11.96 1.82
CA HIS A 49 -12.10 -11.27 1.82
C HIS A 49 -12.04 -9.73 1.81
N ILE A 50 -10.89 -9.11 1.53
CA ILE A 50 -10.79 -7.68 1.25
C ILE A 50 -10.16 -7.53 -0.13
N ASP A 51 -10.90 -6.91 -1.04
CA ASP A 51 -10.45 -6.76 -2.41
C ASP A 51 -9.24 -5.82 -2.52
N GLY A 52 -8.40 -6.15 -3.50
CA GLY A 52 -7.29 -5.33 -3.95
C GLY A 52 -5.94 -5.62 -3.34
N LYS A 53 -4.97 -4.85 -3.81
CA LYS A 53 -3.57 -4.92 -3.44
C LYS A 53 -3.22 -3.65 -2.68
N HIS A 54 -2.78 -3.81 -1.44
CA HIS A 54 -2.61 -2.71 -0.50
C HIS A 54 -1.12 -2.48 -0.26
N LEU A 55 -0.64 -1.27 -0.50
CA LEU A 55 0.74 -0.89 -0.26
C LEU A 55 0.92 -0.42 1.18
N TYR A 56 1.94 -0.97 1.83
CA TYR A 56 2.40 -0.53 3.14
C TYR A 56 3.88 -0.19 3.10
N GLU A 57 4.26 0.81 3.86
CA GLU A 57 5.65 1.21 4.07
C GLU A 57 6.02 1.05 5.53
N VAL A 58 7.26 0.67 5.81
CA VAL A 58 7.79 0.66 7.18
C VAL A 58 7.87 2.10 7.70
N ASN A 59 7.41 2.34 8.93
CA ASN A 59 7.63 3.62 9.59
C ASN A 59 9.15 3.80 9.84
N PRO A 60 9.80 4.84 9.28
CA PRO A 60 11.23 5.05 9.47
C PRO A 60 11.64 5.31 10.93
N ARG A 61 10.69 5.69 11.79
CA ARG A 61 10.91 5.85 13.24
C ARG A 61 10.69 4.57 14.04
N ASN A 62 9.91 3.62 13.51
CA ASN A 62 9.61 2.35 14.16
C ASN A 62 9.51 1.22 13.11
N PRO A 63 10.56 0.40 12.95
CA PRO A 63 10.60 -0.60 11.88
C PRO A 63 9.58 -1.75 12.04
N PHE A 64 8.92 -1.84 13.19
CA PHE A 64 7.87 -2.83 13.47
C PHE A 64 6.46 -2.33 13.13
N GLU A 65 6.33 -1.08 12.71
CA GLU A 65 5.07 -0.47 12.33
C GLU A 65 4.98 -0.32 10.81
N LEU A 66 3.86 -0.81 10.25
CA LEU A 66 3.55 -0.72 8.82
C LEU A 66 2.49 0.36 8.60
N VAL A 67 2.82 1.38 7.83
CA VAL A 67 1.96 2.51 7.49
C VAL A 67 1.29 2.25 6.15
N TYR A 68 -0.04 2.36 6.11
CA TYR A 68 -0.81 2.16 4.88
C TYR A 68 -0.66 3.35 3.92
N MET A 69 -0.19 3.08 2.70
CA MET A 69 0.02 4.12 1.67
C MET A 69 -1.15 4.24 0.69
N GLY A 70 -1.79 3.12 0.33
CA GLY A 70 -2.88 3.14 -0.66
C GLY A 70 -3.10 1.79 -1.34
N ARG A 71 -4.01 1.77 -2.32
CA ARG A 71 -4.22 0.63 -3.22
C ARG A 71 -3.35 0.79 -4.47
N VAL A 72 -2.74 -0.30 -4.93
CA VAL A 72 -1.90 -0.32 -6.14
C VAL A 72 -2.63 -0.87 -7.36
N ASP A 73 -3.79 -1.49 -7.15
CA ASP A 73 -4.67 -2.04 -8.18
C ASP A 73 -5.63 -1.00 -8.79
N GLN A 74 -5.80 0.15 -8.15
CA GLN A 74 -6.60 1.24 -8.71
C GLN A 74 -5.69 2.17 -9.52
N PRO A 75 -6.00 2.46 -10.80
CA PRO A 75 -5.32 3.53 -11.51
C PRO A 75 -5.52 4.82 -10.72
N ALA A 76 -4.46 5.64 -10.62
CA ALA A 76 -4.59 6.99 -10.11
C ALA A 76 -5.78 7.63 -10.82
N ARG A 77 -6.80 8.07 -10.08
CA ARG A 77 -7.97 8.71 -10.66
C ARG A 77 -7.47 9.94 -11.43
N THR A 78 -7.32 9.82 -12.74
CA THR A 78 -7.17 10.97 -13.61
C THR A 78 -8.47 11.74 -13.50
N MET A 79 -8.52 12.73 -12.61
CA MET A 79 -9.56 13.74 -12.65
C MET A 79 -9.35 14.52 -13.94
N THR A 80 -10.03 14.12 -15.01
CA THR A 80 -10.18 14.97 -16.18
C THR A 80 -11.00 16.18 -15.75
N ILE A 81 -10.33 17.28 -15.43
CA ILE A 81 -10.98 18.57 -15.22
C ILE A 81 -11.49 19.01 -16.58
N PHE A 82 -12.80 18.84 -16.83
CA PHE A 82 -13.44 19.49 -17.96
C PHE A 82 -13.44 20.99 -17.70
N LEU A 83 -12.56 21.73 -18.38
CA LEU A 83 -12.68 23.18 -18.49
C LEU A 83 -13.86 23.47 -19.44
N PRO A 84 -14.95 24.11 -18.97
CA PRO A 84 -16.02 24.52 -19.86
C PRO A 84 -15.48 25.54 -20.86
N GLY A 85 -15.79 25.31 -22.14
CA GLY A 85 -15.14 25.93 -23.29
C GLY A 85 -15.08 27.46 -23.26
N ALA A 86 -13.90 27.99 -23.56
CA ALA A 86 -13.73 29.35 -24.04
C ALA A 86 -14.49 29.47 -25.36
N ARG A 87 -15.63 30.16 -25.33
CA ARG A 87 -16.29 30.66 -26.55
C ARG A 87 -15.58 31.94 -26.96
N SER A 88 -14.96 31.88 -28.13
CA SER A 88 -14.48 33.04 -28.91
C SER A 88 -15.64 33.89 -29.41
#